data_AF-X6FAF4-F1
#
_entry.id   AF-X6FAF4-F1
#
_cell.length_a   1.000
_cell.length_b   1.000
_cell.length_c   1.000
_cell.angle_alpha   90.00
_cell.angle_beta   90.00
_cell.angle_gamma   90.00
#
_symmetry.space_group_name_H-M   'P 1'
#
loop_
_entity.id
_entity.type
_entity.pdbx_description
1 polymer ?
#
loop_
_entity_poly.entity_id
_entity_poly.type
_entity_poly.pdbx_seq_one_letter_code
_entity_poly.pdbx_strand_id
1 'polypeptide(L)' 'MDLLALADFVIVARHGGFGRAARAAARPKATLSRRVAELEASLGLRLFERGARMLKLT' A
#
# COMPACT_ATOMS: atom_id res chain seq x y z
N MET A 1 -7.99 -0.51 14.34
CA MET A 1 -7.26 -1.15 13.23
C MET A 1 -8.17 -1.09 12.01
N ASP A 2 -7.76 -0.43 10.91
CA ASP A 2 -8.61 -0.20 9.73
C ASP A 2 -8.50 -1.36 8.74
N LEU A 3 -9.56 -2.18 8.64
CA LEU A 3 -9.62 -3.32 7.71
C LEU A 3 -9.55 -2.90 6.24
N LEU A 4 -10.04 -1.71 5.89
CA LEU A 4 -9.95 -1.22 4.51
C LEU A 4 -8.51 -0.88 4.14
N ALA A 5 -7.77 -0.31 5.07
CA ALA A 5 -6.36 -0.03 4.88
C ALA A 5 -5.54 -1.33 4.76
N LEU A 6 -5.90 -2.37 5.52
CA LEU A 6 -5.28 -3.70 5.41
C LEU A 6 -5.58 -4.35 4.05
N ALA A 7 -6.82 -4.27 3.57
CA ALA A 7 -7.17 -4.75 2.23
C ALA A 7 -6.38 -4.01 1.13
N ASP A 8 -6.22 -2.69 1.28
CA ASP A 8 -5.44 -1.86 0.36
C ASP A 8 -3.95 -2.22 0.38
N PHE A 9 -3.38 -2.48 1.56
CA PHE A 9 -2.04 -3.03 1.70
C PHE A 9 -1.88 -4.35 0.93
N VAL A 10 -2.80 -5.31 1.10
CA VAL A 10 -2.75 -6.62 0.41
C VAL A 10 -2.79 -6.46 -1.11
N ILE A 11 -3.64 -5.57 -1.63
CA ILE A 11 -3.70 -5.29 -3.08
C ILE A 11 -2.37 -4.73 -3.57
N VAL A 12 -1.80 -3.77 -2.86
CA VAL A 12 -0.52 -3.14 -3.19
C VAL A 12 0.63 -4.16 -3.17
N ALA A 13 0.67 -5.02 -2.16
CA ALA A 13 1.65 -6.09 -2.02
C ALA A 13 1.55 -7.11 -3.17
N ARG A 14 0.34 -7.60 -3.47
CA ARG A 14 0.09 -8.56 -4.57
C ARG A 14 0.53 -8.03 -5.93
N HIS A 15 0.42 -6.72 -6.14
CA HIS A 15 0.72 -6.11 -7.44
C HIS A 15 2.12 -5.50 -7.49
N GLY A 16 2.88 -5.54 -6.39
CA GLY A 16 4.26 -5.06 -6.31
C GLY A 16 4.41 -3.55 -6.53
N GLY A 17 3.37 -2.77 -6.25
CA GLY A 17 3.44 -1.31 -6.37
C GLY A 17 2.09 -0.59 -6.48
N PHE A 18 2.03 0.62 -5.93
CA PHE A 18 0.82 1.44 -5.90
C PHE A 18 0.24 1.75 -7.29
N GLY A 19 1.08 1.96 -8.30
CA GLY A 19 0.61 2.25 -9.67
C GLY A 19 -0.02 1.04 -10.36
N ARG A 20 0.51 -0.17 -10.12
CA ARG A 20 -0.06 -1.41 -10.67
C ARG A 20 -1.34 -1.78 -9.93
N ALA A 21 -1.33 -1.65 -8.61
CA ALA A 21 -2.49 -1.83 -7.74
C ALA A 21 -3.65 -0.88 -8.08
N ALA A 22 -3.36 0.40 -8.30
CA ALA A 22 -4.35 1.40 -8.69
C ALA A 22 -5.11 1.01 -9.96
N ARG A 23 -4.37 0.56 -10.98
CA ARG A 23 -4.95 0.11 -12.25
C ARG A 23 -5.81 -1.15 -12.09
N ALA A 24 -5.34 -2.13 -11.33
CA ALA A 24 -6.04 -3.40 -11.19
C ALA A 24 -7.27 -3.31 -10.27
N ALA A 25 -7.23 -2.48 -9.23
CA ALA A 25 -8.35 -2.30 -8.30
C ALA A 25 -9.32 -1.19 -8.71
N ALA A 26 -9.05 -0.48 -9.82
CA ALA A 26 -9.77 0.73 -10.22
C ALA A 26 -9.85 1.80 -9.11
N ARG A 27 -8.75 1.98 -8.37
CA ARG A 27 -8.66 2.93 -7.24
C ARG A 27 -7.57 3.96 -7.48
N PRO A 28 -7.73 5.22 -7.05
CA PRO A 28 -6.67 6.21 -7.18
C PRO A 28 -5.41 5.80 -6.40
N LYS A 29 -4.24 5.94 -7.05
CA LYS A 29 -2.92 5.70 -6.44
C LYS A 29 -2.75 6.50 -5.13
N ALA A 30 -3.20 7.75 -5.11
CA ALA A 30 -3.12 8.61 -3.94
C ALA A 30 -3.91 8.05 -2.75
N THR A 31 -5.09 7.47 -2.99
CA THR A 31 -5.91 6.84 -1.96
C THR A 31 -5.23 5.60 -1.37
N LEU A 32 -4.70 4.72 -2.23
CA LEU A 32 -3.96 3.53 -1.79
C LEU A 32 -2.73 3.92 -0.98
N SER A 33 -1.95 4.88 -1.46
CA SER A 33 -0.75 5.36 -0.79
C SER A 33 -1.07 5.98 0.58
N ARG A 34 -2.12 6.80 0.66
CA ARG A 34 -2.53 7.45 1.91
C ARG A 34 -2.98 6.41 2.94
N ARG A 35 -3.85 5.47 2.56
CA ARG A 35 -4.36 4.45 3.48
C ARG A 35 -3.28 3.51 3.99
N VAL A 36 -2.36 3.10 3.13
CA VAL A 36 -1.21 2.29 3.55
C VAL A 36 -0.32 3.08 4.50
N ALA A 37 -0.07 4.36 4.26
CA ALA A 37 0.71 5.20 5.17
C ALA A 37 0.01 5.40 6.53
N GLU A 38 -1.31 5.56 6.54
CA GLU A 38 -2.12 5.61 7.76
C GLU A 38 -2.05 4.28 8.54
N LEU A 39 -2.07 3.13 7.83
CA LEU A 39 -1.90 1.81 8.44
C LEU A 39 -0.51 1.66 9.06
N GLU A 40 0.56 1.97 8.33
CA GLU A 40 1.94 1.96 8.82
C GLU A 40 2.09 2.82 10.09
N ALA A 41 1.53 4.04 10.07
CA ALA A 41 1.54 4.95 11.22
C ALA A 41 0.77 4.36 12.42
N SER A 42 -0.40 3.76 12.18
CA SER A 42 -1.20 3.15 13.25
C SER A 42 -0.54 1.93 13.89
N LEU A 43 0.30 1.22 13.14
CA LEU A 43 1.05 0.05 13.61
C LEU A 43 2.42 0.43 14.20
N GLY A 44 2.90 1.66 13.96
CA GLY A 44 4.27 2.06 14.31
C GLY A 44 5.33 1.29 13.51
N LEU A 45 4.97 0.74 12.35
CA LEU A 45 5.80 -0.15 11.55
C LEU A 45 5.81 0.30 10.09
N ARG A 46 6.91 0.00 9.40
CA ARG A 46 6.98 0.11 7.94
C ARG A 46 6.60 -1.24 7.36
N LEU A 47 5.66 -1.24 6.42
CA LEU A 47 5.20 -2.42 5.69
C LEU A 47 5.80 -2.47 4.27
N PHE A 48 6.23 -1.32 3.74
CA PHE A 48 6.95 -1.22 2.49
C PHE A 48 8.26 -0.43 2.61
N GLU A 49 9.29 -0.93 1.92
CA GLU A 49 10.49 -0.16 1.64
C GLU A 49 10.23 0.85 0.51
N ARG A 50 10.56 2.13 0.73
CA ARG A 50 10.49 3.16 -0.32
C ARG A 50 11.72 3.05 -1.22
N GLY A 51 11.63 2.27 -2.29
CA GLY A 51 12.64 2.17 -3.34
C GLY A 51 12.12 2.70 -4.68
N ALA A 52 12.99 3.33 -5.48
CA ALA A 52 12.63 3.95 -6.76
C ALA A 52 12.18 2.96 -7.85
N ARG A 53 12.44 1.65 -7.70
CA ARG A 53 12.23 0.64 -8.75
C ARG A 53 11.26 -0.47 -8.39
N MET A 54 11.21 -0.89 -7.12
CA MET A 54 10.35 -1.98 -6.66
C MET A 54 9.87 -1.69 -5.24
N LEU A 55 8.57 -1.93 -5.04
CA LEU A 55 7.99 -1.97 -3.72
C LEU A 55 8.36 -3.32 -3.10
N LYS A 56 9.11 -3.30 -2.00
CA LYS A 56 9.54 -4.51 -1.29
C LYS A 56 8.84 -4.57 0.06
N LEU A 57 8.36 -5.75 0.44
CA LEU A 57 7.86 -6.02 1.78
C LEU A 57 9.06 -6.02 2.75
N THR A 58 8.90 -5.29 3.85
CA THR A 58 9.80 -5.32 5.01
C THR A 58 9.61 -6.60 5.80
#